data_AF-A0ABD3QW09-F1
#
_entry.id   AF-A0ABD3QW09-F1
#
_cell.length_a   1.000
_cell.length_b   1.000
_cell.length_c   1.000
_cell.angle_alpha   90.00
_cell.angle_beta   90.00
_cell.angle_gamma   90.00
#
_symmetry.space_group_name_H-M   'P 1'
#
loop_
_entity.id
_entity.type
_entity.pdbx_description
1 polymer ?
#
loop_
_entity_poly.entity_id
_entity_poly.type
_entity_poly.pdbx_seq_one_letter_code
_entity_poly.pdbx_strand_id
1 'polypeptide(L)'
;MRTAAIIHCLFLNGMSTVFSFGKDSPSVNCFQRATSRCTPLNSDRSSYDFREPSVDDALILLNEAKALRAQASALQKQLNEEKEEKLRREIAKVDSLIDALLFHGTTNFNNNEPISTSTSMQTTGEEKRSKQQLMNTEERVAELLIQKRLSYDQVNQMFDRICELANRPQSIDSCSPLLSLLLDAACKVDCLEREDNPNKRWNHRVERDLRRKLFALGYGIRIEDVEKKKNVRSITGEKDYY
;
A
#
# COMPACT_ATOMS: atom_id res chain seq x y z
N MET A 1 38.35 -7.85 39.36
CA MET A 1 37.52 -6.85 40.07
C MET A 1 37.83 -5.45 39.56
N ARG A 2 37.10 -4.94 38.56
CA ARG A 2 37.07 -3.52 38.20
C ARG A 2 35.66 -3.17 37.68
N THR A 3 34.90 -2.59 38.60
CA THR A 3 33.92 -1.49 38.49
C THR A 3 33.20 -1.24 37.15
N ALA A 4 31.88 -1.28 37.28
CA ALA A 4 30.84 -0.90 36.34
C ALA A 4 30.87 0.59 35.94
N ALA A 5 30.32 0.88 34.75
CA ALA A 5 29.73 2.15 34.42
C ALA A 5 28.44 1.89 33.62
N ILE A 6 27.31 1.99 34.32
CA ILE A 6 25.96 2.00 33.77
C ILE A 6 25.68 3.44 33.34
N ILE A 7 25.56 3.70 32.04
CA ILE A 7 25.07 4.98 31.53
C ILE A 7 23.58 4.80 31.19
N HIS A 8 22.75 5.26 32.13
CA HIS A 8 21.34 5.54 31.92
C HIS A 8 21.24 6.79 31.03
N CYS A 9 20.77 6.65 29.79
CA CYS A 9 20.28 7.77 28.99
C CYS A 9 18.76 7.70 28.92
N LEU A 10 18.12 8.42 29.85
CA LEU A 10 16.75 8.84 29.75
C LEU A 10 16.69 9.99 28.73
N PHE A 11 16.14 9.74 27.54
CA PHE A 11 15.64 10.81 26.67
C PHE A 11 14.12 10.70 26.59
N LEU A 12 13.48 11.32 27.57
CA LEU A 12 12.15 11.92 27.42
C LEU A 12 12.31 13.14 26.53
N ASN A 13 11.69 13.13 25.36
CA ASN A 13 11.22 14.34 24.71
C ASN A 13 9.99 13.98 23.88
N GLY A 14 8.83 14.23 24.47
CA GLY A 14 7.60 14.39 23.73
C GLY A 14 7.66 15.67 22.91
N MET A 15 7.55 15.53 21.60
CA MET A 15 7.11 16.62 20.74
C MET A 15 5.79 16.19 20.12
N SER A 16 4.70 16.75 20.64
CA SER A 16 3.44 16.88 19.92
C SER A 16 3.69 17.68 18.65
N THR A 17 3.84 17.01 17.52
CA THR A 17 3.68 17.65 16.22
C THR A 17 2.19 17.85 15.98
N VAL A 18 1.75 19.09 16.21
CA VAL A 18 0.47 19.62 15.73
C VAL A 18 0.45 19.43 14.22
N PHE A 19 -0.33 18.45 13.78
CA PHE A 19 -0.60 18.17 12.38
C PHE A 19 -1.42 19.32 11.81
N SER A 20 -0.76 20.30 11.21
CA SER A 20 -1.42 21.27 10.35
C SER A 20 -1.76 20.56 9.05
N PHE A 21 -3.03 20.17 8.90
CA PHE A 21 -3.60 19.78 7.61
C PHE A 21 -3.47 20.97 6.66
N GLY A 22 -2.39 20.97 5.87
CA GLY A 22 -2.30 21.75 4.66
C GLY A 22 -3.48 21.38 3.79
N LYS A 23 -4.35 22.35 3.54
CA LYS A 23 -5.36 22.28 2.49
C LYS A 23 -4.62 22.28 1.16
N ASP A 24 -4.16 21.10 0.74
CA ASP A 24 -3.75 20.86 -0.63
C ASP A 24 -5.01 21.01 -1.49
N SER A 25 -5.11 22.21 -2.04
CA SER A 25 -6.07 22.57 -3.07
C SER A 25 -5.79 21.63 -4.24
N PRO A 26 -6.79 20.92 -4.79
CA PRO A 26 -6.56 20.14 -5.99
C PRO A 26 -6.12 21.11 -7.08
N SER A 27 -4.84 21.01 -7.48
CA SER A 27 -4.32 21.58 -8.71
C SER A 27 -5.18 21.02 -9.84
N VAL A 28 -6.16 21.82 -10.23
CA VAL A 28 -7.03 21.54 -11.36
C VAL A 28 -6.10 21.49 -12.57
N ASN A 29 -5.79 20.27 -13.02
CA ASN A 29 -5.15 20.07 -14.30
C ASN A 29 -6.05 20.73 -15.33
N CYS A 30 -5.58 21.88 -15.80
CA CYS A 30 -6.18 22.65 -16.86
C CYS A 30 -6.14 21.76 -18.10
N PHE A 31 -7.23 21.01 -18.30
CA PHE A 31 -7.45 20.24 -19.50
C PHE A 31 -7.53 21.26 -20.63
N GLN A 32 -6.43 21.42 -21.36
CA GLN A 32 -6.38 22.15 -22.62
C GLN A 32 -7.24 21.37 -23.62
N ARG A 33 -8.55 21.56 -23.52
CA ARG A 33 -9.51 21.12 -24.51
C ARG A 33 -9.37 22.08 -25.69
N ALA A 34 -8.99 21.47 -26.81
CA ALA A 34 -8.83 22.02 -28.14
C ALA A 34 -9.71 23.26 -28.41
N THR A 35 -9.00 24.29 -28.85
CA THR A 35 -9.47 25.50 -29.49
C THR A 35 -10.50 25.27 -30.59
N SER A 36 -11.44 26.22 -30.66
CA SER A 36 -11.98 26.80 -31.90
C SER A 36 -13.02 26.00 -32.69
N ARG A 37 -14.28 26.23 -32.34
CA ARG A 37 -15.28 26.74 -33.30
C ARG A 37 -16.05 27.87 -32.63
N CYS A 38 -15.64 29.10 -32.90
CA CYS A 38 -16.48 30.27 -32.69
C CYS A 38 -17.66 30.16 -33.66
N THR A 39 -18.80 29.69 -33.19
CA THR A 39 -20.07 29.99 -33.85
C THR A 39 -20.31 31.49 -33.73
N PRO A 40 -20.60 32.20 -34.83
CA PRO A 40 -20.98 33.60 -34.74
C PRO A 40 -22.26 33.69 -33.92
N LEU A 41 -22.19 34.44 -32.81
CA LEU A 41 -23.36 34.85 -32.05
C LEU A 41 -24.23 35.69 -32.97
N ASN A 42 -25.23 35.04 -33.57
CA ASN A 42 -26.29 35.71 -34.29
C ASN A 42 -27.03 36.58 -33.28
N SER A 43 -26.76 37.89 -33.30
CA SER A 43 -27.37 38.89 -32.45
C SER A 43 -28.78 39.19 -32.95
N ASP A 44 -29.62 38.17 -33.00
CA ASP A 44 -31.06 38.39 -33.05
C ASP A 44 -31.47 38.84 -31.65
N ARG A 45 -31.70 40.16 -31.56
CA ARG A 45 -32.33 40.90 -30.47
C ARG A 45 -33.72 40.32 -30.22
N SER A 46 -33.78 39.10 -29.67
CA SER A 46 -34.95 38.61 -28.97
C SER A 46 -35.10 39.52 -27.77
N SER A 47 -36.17 40.30 -27.77
CA SER A 47 -36.65 41.07 -26.63
C SER A 47 -36.89 40.09 -25.49
N TYR A 48 -35.85 39.79 -24.70
CA TYR A 48 -35.99 39.06 -23.46
C TYR A 48 -36.80 39.96 -22.55
N ASP A 49 -38.11 39.69 -22.48
CA ASP A 49 -38.94 40.15 -21.38
C ASP A 49 -38.22 39.71 -20.11
N PHE A 50 -37.52 40.66 -19.48
CA PHE A 50 -36.81 40.46 -18.23
C PHE A 50 -37.88 40.41 -17.15
N ARG A 51 -38.62 39.30 -17.14
CA ARG A 51 -39.61 39.02 -16.11
C ARG A 51 -38.81 38.80 -14.85
N GLU A 52 -38.84 39.78 -13.95
CA GLU A 52 -38.18 39.65 -12.65
C GLU A 52 -38.68 38.36 -12.00
N PRO A 53 -37.77 37.47 -11.58
CA PRO A 53 -38.15 36.22 -10.96
C PRO A 53 -39.02 36.54 -9.74
N SER A 54 -40.19 35.90 -9.66
CA SER A 54 -41.06 36.06 -8.50
C SER A 54 -40.30 35.64 -7.24
N VAL A 55 -40.60 36.26 -6.10
CA VAL A 55 -40.03 35.87 -4.80
C VAL A 55 -40.26 34.38 -4.52
N ASP A 56 -41.40 33.84 -4.96
CA ASP A 56 -41.73 32.42 -4.85
C ASP A 56 -40.79 31.54 -5.70
N ASP A 57 -40.46 31.96 -6.92
CA ASP A 57 -39.53 31.25 -7.80
C ASP A 57 -38.12 31.23 -7.19
N ALA A 58 -37.70 32.34 -6.59
CA ALA A 58 -36.41 32.44 -5.90
C ALA A 58 -36.33 31.50 -4.68
N LEU A 59 -37.43 31.35 -3.93
CA LEU A 59 -37.51 30.43 -2.79
C LEU A 59 -37.48 28.96 -3.24
N ILE A 60 -38.17 28.63 -4.33
CA ILE A 60 -38.15 27.28 -4.93
C ILE A 60 -36.72 26.92 -5.35
N LEU A 61 -36.04 27.81 -6.08
CA LEU A 61 -34.66 27.61 -6.52
C LEU A 61 -33.69 27.49 -5.35
N LEU A 62 -33.87 28.26 -4.27
CA LEU A 62 -33.06 28.15 -3.07
C LEU A 62 -33.22 26.78 -2.40
N ASN A 63 -34.45 26.28 -2.29
CA ASN A 63 -34.73 24.98 -1.69
C ASN A 63 -34.18 23.83 -2.56
N GLU A 64 -34.32 23.93 -3.88
CA GLU A 64 -33.72 22.97 -4.81
C GLU A 64 -32.20 22.98 -4.72
N ALA A 65 -31.56 24.15 -4.71
CA ALA A 65 -30.11 24.26 -4.55
C ALA A 65 -29.62 23.68 -3.22
N LYS A 66 -30.39 23.86 -2.12
CA LYS A 66 -30.10 23.21 -0.82
C LYS A 66 -30.24 21.69 -0.90
N ALA A 67 -31.29 21.19 -1.53
CA ALA A 67 -31.52 19.76 -1.73
C ALA A 67 -30.39 19.12 -2.56
N LEU A 68 -29.98 19.76 -3.66
CA LEU A 68 -28.87 19.31 -4.50
C LEU A 68 -27.52 19.30 -3.74
N ARG A 69 -27.25 20.33 -2.94
CA ARG A 69 -26.05 20.36 -2.07
C ARG A 69 -26.06 19.23 -1.05
N ALA A 70 -27.23 18.95 -0.44
CA ALA A 70 -27.37 17.84 0.49
C ALA A 70 -27.12 16.49 -0.21
N GLN A 71 -27.70 16.27 -1.38
CA GLN A 71 -27.47 15.07 -2.20
C GLN A 71 -26.00 14.91 -2.59
N ALA A 72 -25.35 15.98 -3.06
CA ALA A 72 -23.93 15.95 -3.40
C ALA A 72 -23.06 15.59 -2.19
N SER A 73 -23.37 16.14 -1.00
CA SER A 73 -22.65 15.82 0.23
C SER A 73 -22.85 14.36 0.67
N ALA A 74 -24.07 13.83 0.52
CA ALA A 74 -24.38 12.43 0.82
C ALA A 74 -23.64 11.47 -0.12
N LEU A 75 -23.64 11.74 -1.42
CA LEU A 75 -22.90 10.95 -2.41
C LEU A 75 -21.39 11.01 -2.18
N GLN A 76 -20.85 12.19 -1.84
CA GLN A 76 -19.44 12.33 -1.50
C GLN A 76 -19.06 11.49 -0.28
N LYS A 77 -19.94 11.43 0.73
CA LYS A 77 -19.75 10.60 1.91
C LYS A 77 -19.72 9.10 1.55
N GLN A 78 -20.67 8.63 0.75
CA GLN A 78 -20.71 7.24 0.28
C GLN A 78 -19.46 6.86 -0.51
N LEU A 79 -18.99 7.73 -1.41
CA LEU A 79 -17.74 7.49 -2.16
C LEU A 79 -16.52 7.40 -1.24
N ASN A 80 -16.48 8.20 -0.17
CA ASN A 80 -15.39 8.14 0.80
C ASN A 80 -15.44 6.85 1.63
N GLU A 81 -16.62 6.43 2.08
CA GLU A 81 -16.83 5.18 2.80
C GLU A 81 -16.43 3.95 1.95
N GLU A 82 -16.83 3.91 0.68
CA GLU A 82 -16.46 2.82 -0.24
C GLU A 82 -14.94 2.77 -0.50
N LYS A 83 -14.31 3.94 -0.67
CA LYS A 83 -12.84 4.02 -0.83
C LYS A 83 -12.12 3.52 0.41
N GLU A 84 -12.57 3.90 1.59
CA GLU A 84 -12.00 3.45 2.86
C GLU A 84 -12.17 1.92 3.03
N GLU A 85 -13.35 1.39 2.71
CA GLU A 85 -13.61 -0.05 2.80
C GLU A 85 -12.73 -0.84 1.82
N LYS A 86 -12.56 -0.34 0.59
CA LYS A 86 -11.66 -0.96 -0.39
C LYS A 86 -10.23 -0.98 0.12
N LEU A 87 -9.75 0.13 0.66
CA LEU A 87 -8.41 0.22 1.26
C LEU A 87 -8.25 -0.76 2.43
N ARG A 88 -9.26 -0.86 3.30
CA ARG A 88 -9.27 -1.80 4.44
C ARG A 88 -9.19 -3.26 3.97
N ARG A 89 -9.92 -3.62 2.91
CA ARG A 89 -9.85 -4.96 2.31
C ARG A 89 -8.48 -5.24 1.69
N GLU A 90 -7.85 -4.25 1.07
CA GLU A 90 -6.49 -4.38 0.51
C GLU A 90 -5.45 -4.58 1.61
N ILE A 91 -5.50 -3.78 2.68
CA ILE A 91 -4.62 -3.94 3.85
C ILE A 91 -4.80 -5.34 4.47
N ALA A 92 -6.04 -5.79 4.68
CA ALA A 92 -6.32 -7.11 5.24
C ALA A 92 -5.78 -8.26 4.36
N LYS A 93 -5.76 -8.09 3.04
CA LYS A 93 -5.14 -9.06 2.12
C LYS A 93 -3.62 -9.10 2.30
N VAL A 94 -2.98 -7.94 2.40
CA VAL A 94 -1.52 -7.85 2.62
C VAL A 94 -1.14 -8.43 3.97
N ASP A 95 -1.89 -8.12 5.03
CA ASP A 95 -1.68 -8.70 6.36
C ASP A 95 -1.84 -10.23 6.33
N SER A 96 -2.83 -10.76 5.60
CA SER A 96 -2.99 -12.20 5.39
C SER A 96 -1.82 -12.84 4.63
N LEU A 97 -1.19 -12.11 3.69
CA LEU A 97 0.02 -12.58 3.00
C LEU A 97 1.24 -12.59 3.94
N ILE A 98 1.38 -11.57 4.78
CA ILE A 98 2.43 -11.50 5.81
C ILE A 98 2.27 -12.66 6.81
N ASP A 99 1.05 -12.90 7.28
CA ASP A 99 0.74 -14.03 8.16
C ASP A 99 1.03 -15.37 7.46
N ALA A 100 0.73 -15.48 6.17
CA ALA A 100 1.12 -16.67 5.40
C ALA A 100 2.64 -16.86 5.41
N LEU A 101 3.43 -15.80 5.22
CA LEU A 101 4.89 -15.89 5.31
C LEU A 101 5.39 -16.29 6.70
N LEU A 102 4.71 -15.86 7.76
CA LEU A 102 5.10 -16.13 9.14
C LEU A 102 4.71 -17.53 9.62
N PHE A 103 3.56 -18.05 9.16
CA PHE A 103 2.91 -19.22 9.77
C PHE A 103 2.82 -20.46 8.86
N HIS A 104 3.51 -20.52 7.70
CA HIS A 104 3.51 -21.69 6.79
C HIS A 104 4.30 -22.93 7.29
N GLY A 105 4.28 -23.19 8.60
CA GLY A 105 4.93 -24.33 9.24
C GLY A 105 4.09 -25.61 9.34
N THR A 106 2.83 -25.68 8.89
CA THR A 106 1.97 -26.86 9.17
C THR A 106 1.06 -27.37 8.07
N THR A 107 0.99 -26.76 6.88
CA THR A 107 -0.03 -27.13 5.87
C THR A 107 0.44 -27.91 4.65
N ASN A 108 1.69 -28.40 4.61
CA ASN A 108 2.15 -29.41 3.63
C ASN A 108 3.22 -30.24 4.35
N PHE A 109 3.07 -31.54 4.61
CA PHE A 109 2.85 -32.64 3.68
C PHE A 109 1.99 -33.75 4.32
N ASN A 110 0.93 -34.20 3.66
CA ASN A 110 0.49 -35.62 3.57
C ASN A 110 -0.79 -35.73 2.71
N ASN A 111 -0.69 -35.34 1.44
CA ASN A 111 -1.57 -35.90 0.41
C ASN A 111 -0.97 -37.24 -0.01
N ASN A 112 -1.15 -38.30 0.80
CA ASN A 112 -1.08 -39.74 0.44
C ASN A 112 -0.99 -40.71 1.65
N GLU A 113 -1.46 -40.35 2.85
CA GLU A 113 -1.68 -41.34 3.92
C GLU A 113 -3.19 -41.46 4.20
N PRO A 114 -3.77 -42.67 4.12
CA PRO A 114 -5.20 -42.87 4.26
C PRO A 114 -5.65 -42.55 5.69
N ILE A 115 -6.74 -41.78 5.75
CA ILE A 115 -7.55 -41.46 6.91
C ILE A 115 -7.78 -42.72 7.75
N SER A 116 -7.03 -42.84 8.84
CA SER A 116 -7.42 -43.70 9.96
C SER A 116 -8.31 -42.89 10.89
N THR A 117 -9.60 -43.12 10.68
CA THR A 117 -10.73 -42.86 11.55
C THR A 117 -10.39 -43.06 13.03
N SER A 118 -10.27 -41.98 13.78
CA SER A 118 -10.51 -42.01 15.22
C SER A 118 -10.96 -40.64 15.72
N THR A 119 -12.28 -40.50 15.72
CA THR A 119 -13.09 -39.91 16.78
C THR A 119 -12.31 -39.43 18.00
N SER A 120 -12.20 -38.12 18.18
CA SER A 120 -12.14 -37.53 19.52
C SER A 120 -12.71 -36.12 19.51
N MET A 121 -13.83 -35.97 20.21
CA MET A 121 -14.51 -34.72 20.52
C MET A 121 -13.68 -33.90 21.51
N GLN A 122 -13.73 -32.57 21.33
CA GLN A 122 -13.47 -31.52 22.32
C GLN A 122 -12.07 -31.49 22.95
N THR A 123 -11.31 -30.44 22.67
CA THR A 123 -10.90 -29.41 23.67
C THR A 123 -9.97 -28.35 23.03
N THR A 124 -10.22 -27.08 23.40
CA THR A 124 -9.30 -25.93 23.49
C THR A 124 -8.42 -25.53 22.28
N GLY A 125 -8.90 -24.52 21.54
CA GLY A 125 -8.20 -23.85 20.43
C GLY A 125 -7.04 -22.92 20.80
N GLU A 126 -6.34 -23.14 21.91
CA GLU A 126 -5.26 -22.24 22.38
C GLU A 126 -3.85 -22.85 22.30
N GLU A 127 -3.69 -24.18 22.19
CA GLU A 127 -2.36 -24.81 22.21
C GLU A 127 -1.69 -25.00 20.84
N LYS A 128 -2.39 -24.78 19.71
CA LYS A 128 -1.75 -24.86 18.38
C LYS A 128 -0.94 -23.62 17.98
N ARG A 129 -0.96 -22.54 18.78
CA ARG A 129 -0.12 -21.34 18.55
C ARG A 129 1.29 -21.45 19.14
N SER A 130 1.49 -22.25 20.18
CA SER A 130 2.78 -22.32 20.91
C SER A 130 3.86 -23.15 20.20
N LYS A 131 3.49 -23.86 19.12
CA LYS A 131 4.43 -24.55 18.22
C LYS A 131 4.42 -23.99 16.80
N GLN A 132 4.00 -22.74 16.63
CA GLN A 132 4.37 -21.95 15.45
C GLN A 132 5.87 -21.67 15.55
N GLN A 133 6.67 -22.66 15.18
CA GLN A 133 8.10 -22.49 15.01
C GLN A 133 8.28 -21.36 13.99
N LEU A 134 8.78 -20.23 14.49
CA LEU A 134 9.22 -19.05 13.74
C LEU A 134 10.48 -19.42 12.94
N MET A 135 10.42 -20.49 12.15
CA MET A 135 11.53 -21.08 11.42
C MET A 135 11.17 -21.14 9.96
N ASN A 136 10.89 -19.98 9.38
CA ASN A 136 10.89 -19.86 7.94
C ASN A 136 12.32 -19.56 7.55
N THR A 137 13.01 -20.57 7.06
CA THR A 137 14.26 -20.34 6.36
C THR A 137 13.96 -19.54 5.08
N GLU A 138 14.96 -18.83 4.58
CA GLU A 138 14.85 -18.04 3.35
C GLU A 138 14.35 -18.87 2.15
N GLU A 139 14.70 -20.17 2.08
CA GLU A 139 14.22 -21.08 1.04
C GLU A 139 12.72 -21.28 1.12
N ARG A 140 12.18 -21.47 2.32
CA ARG A 140 10.74 -21.75 2.48
C ARG A 140 9.89 -20.54 2.12
N VAL A 141 10.37 -19.35 2.46
CA VAL A 141 9.74 -18.10 2.02
C VAL A 141 9.82 -17.97 0.50
N ALA A 142 10.98 -18.28 -0.11
CA ALA A 142 11.14 -18.24 -1.57
C ALA A 142 10.19 -19.23 -2.28
N GLU A 143 10.07 -20.45 -1.79
CA GLU A 143 9.11 -21.45 -2.28
C GLU A 143 7.67 -20.93 -2.21
N LEU A 144 7.31 -20.24 -1.13
CA LEU A 144 5.97 -19.68 -0.96
C LEU A 144 5.71 -18.53 -1.96
N LEU A 145 6.68 -17.63 -2.13
CA LEU A 145 6.61 -16.56 -3.14
C LEU A 145 6.36 -17.14 -4.55
N ILE A 146 6.99 -18.28 -4.86
CA ILE A 146 6.83 -19.02 -6.12
C ILE A 146 5.46 -19.73 -6.18
N GLN A 147 5.12 -20.51 -5.15
CA GLN A 147 3.90 -21.32 -5.09
C GLN A 147 2.66 -20.46 -5.19
N LYS A 148 2.62 -19.33 -4.47
CA LYS A 148 1.52 -18.36 -4.52
C LYS A 148 1.59 -17.41 -5.72
N ARG A 149 2.65 -17.51 -6.54
CA ARG A 149 2.89 -16.64 -7.71
C ARG A 149 2.73 -15.16 -7.35
N LEU A 150 3.32 -14.75 -6.23
CA LEU A 150 3.18 -13.37 -5.78
C LEU A 150 3.75 -12.41 -6.83
N SER A 151 3.09 -11.28 -7.02
CA SER A 151 3.55 -10.24 -7.94
C SER A 151 4.57 -9.32 -7.27
N TYR A 152 5.35 -8.60 -8.08
CA TYR A 152 6.24 -7.53 -7.60
C TYR A 152 5.49 -6.52 -6.73
N ASP A 153 4.28 -6.13 -7.12
CA ASP A 153 3.48 -5.16 -6.39
C ASP A 153 3.04 -5.71 -5.02
N GLN A 154 2.66 -7.00 -4.94
CA GLN A 154 2.30 -7.63 -3.67
C GLN A 154 3.49 -7.69 -2.70
N VAL A 155 4.69 -8.00 -3.21
CA VAL A 155 5.90 -8.01 -2.38
C VAL A 155 6.25 -6.59 -1.90
N ASN A 156 6.08 -5.56 -2.73
CA ASN A 156 6.24 -4.17 -2.28
C ASN A 156 5.20 -3.77 -1.24
N GLN A 157 3.93 -4.12 -1.42
CA GLN A 157 2.88 -3.84 -0.45
C GLN A 157 3.19 -4.49 0.90
N MET A 158 3.68 -5.73 0.90
CA MET A 158 4.14 -6.39 2.12
C MET A 158 5.34 -5.66 2.74
N PHE A 159 6.32 -5.23 1.95
CA PHE A 159 7.47 -4.45 2.43
C PHE A 159 7.02 -3.16 3.12
N ASP A 160 6.18 -2.37 2.44
CA ASP A 160 5.69 -1.09 2.95
C ASP A 160 4.88 -1.33 4.24
N ARG A 161 4.01 -2.36 4.25
CA ARG A 161 3.23 -2.75 5.42
C ARG A 161 4.08 -3.21 6.60
N ILE A 162 5.13 -4.00 6.37
CA ILE A 162 6.07 -4.42 7.44
C ILE A 162 6.80 -3.21 8.02
N CYS A 163 7.19 -2.25 7.16
CA CYS A 163 7.84 -1.03 7.61
C CYS A 163 6.91 -0.17 8.48
N GLU A 164 5.64 -0.04 8.10
CA GLU A 164 4.61 0.63 8.92
C GLU A 164 4.42 -0.04 10.28
N LEU A 165 4.29 -1.37 10.30
CA LEU A 165 4.04 -2.14 11.53
C LEU A 165 5.19 -2.04 12.54
N ALA A 166 6.43 -1.91 12.06
CA ALA A 166 7.60 -1.96 12.91
C ALA A 166 7.76 -0.74 13.84
N ASN A 167 7.03 0.36 13.59
CA ASN A 167 7.05 1.61 14.40
C ASN A 167 8.44 2.16 14.74
N ARG A 168 9.48 1.71 14.03
CA ARG A 168 10.89 2.04 14.27
C ARG A 168 11.57 2.32 12.94
N PRO A 169 12.56 3.23 12.88
CA PRO A 169 13.32 3.48 11.67
C PRO A 169 13.98 2.19 11.19
N GLN A 170 13.62 1.78 9.97
CA GLN A 170 14.22 0.64 9.29
C GLN A 170 15.44 1.14 8.53
N SER A 171 16.55 0.44 8.67
CA SER A 171 17.75 0.64 7.88
C SER A 171 18.31 -0.73 7.46
N ILE A 172 19.33 -0.75 6.60
CA ILE A 172 20.02 -1.99 6.23
C ILE A 172 20.55 -2.72 7.47
N ASP A 173 21.06 -1.98 8.46
CA ASP A 173 21.69 -2.57 9.66
C ASP A 173 20.67 -2.85 10.78
N SER A 174 19.47 -2.26 10.71
CA SER A 174 18.45 -2.34 11.78
C SER A 174 17.08 -2.83 11.30
N CYS A 175 17.02 -3.53 10.17
CA CYS A 175 15.77 -4.00 9.61
C CYS A 175 15.09 -5.07 10.50
N SER A 176 13.76 -5.17 10.40
CA SER A 176 13.00 -6.25 11.05
C SER A 176 13.49 -7.61 10.55
N PRO A 177 13.62 -8.64 11.40
CA PRO A 177 14.01 -9.98 10.96
C PRO A 177 13.13 -10.52 9.83
N LEU A 178 11.83 -10.20 9.86
CA LEU A 178 10.89 -10.55 8.80
C LEU A 178 11.20 -9.83 7.48
N LEU A 179 11.65 -8.58 7.55
CA LEU A 179 12.00 -7.79 6.38
C LEU A 179 13.31 -8.29 5.76
N SER A 180 14.31 -8.63 6.58
CA SER A 180 15.54 -9.29 6.12
C SER A 180 15.21 -10.60 5.41
N LEU A 181 14.38 -11.44 6.05
CA LEU A 181 13.96 -12.71 5.48
C LEU A 181 13.25 -12.55 4.14
N LEU A 182 12.41 -11.52 3.99
CA LEU A 182 11.74 -11.21 2.73
C LEU A 182 12.73 -10.77 1.63
N LEU A 183 13.73 -9.97 1.99
CA LEU A 183 14.79 -9.52 1.07
C LEU A 183 15.64 -10.70 0.58
N ASP A 184 16.06 -11.56 1.49
CA ASP A 184 16.89 -12.73 1.20
C ASP A 184 16.11 -13.75 0.37
N ALA A 185 14.84 -13.99 0.72
CA ALA A 185 13.95 -14.84 -0.07
C ALA A 185 13.70 -14.29 -1.48
N ALA A 186 13.51 -12.97 -1.63
CA ALA A 186 13.37 -12.35 -2.96
C ALA A 186 14.63 -12.54 -3.81
N CYS A 187 15.82 -12.41 -3.19
CA CYS A 187 17.09 -12.71 -3.83
C CYS A 187 17.17 -14.18 -4.28
N LYS A 188 16.75 -15.13 -3.43
CA LYS A 188 16.72 -16.57 -3.77
C LYS A 188 15.78 -16.87 -4.92
N VAL A 189 14.57 -16.30 -4.94
CA VAL A 189 13.65 -16.44 -6.06
C VAL A 189 14.32 -16.00 -7.36
N ASP A 190 15.03 -14.88 -7.36
CA ASP A 190 15.74 -14.41 -8.55
C ASP A 190 16.89 -15.32 -8.97
N CYS A 191 17.53 -16.04 -8.05
CA CYS A 191 18.61 -16.99 -8.38
C CYS A 191 18.10 -18.32 -8.98
N LEU A 192 16.89 -18.77 -8.64
CA LEU A 192 16.31 -20.01 -9.14
C LEU A 192 16.12 -20.00 -10.67
N GLU A 193 16.30 -21.15 -11.31
CA GLU A 193 16.21 -21.28 -12.77
C GLU A 193 14.78 -21.08 -13.30
N ARG A 194 14.64 -20.83 -14.61
CA ARG A 194 13.38 -20.41 -15.24
C ARG A 194 12.29 -21.48 -15.23
N GLU A 195 12.66 -22.75 -15.25
CA GLU A 195 11.71 -23.85 -15.47
C GLU A 195 10.72 -23.99 -14.31
N ASP A 196 11.19 -23.73 -13.08
CA ASP A 196 10.38 -23.85 -11.86
C ASP A 196 9.84 -22.51 -11.34
N ASN A 197 10.28 -21.38 -11.92
CA ASN A 197 10.03 -20.05 -11.37
C ASN A 197 9.24 -19.10 -12.31
N PRO A 198 7.92 -18.93 -12.09
CA PRO A 198 7.12 -17.97 -12.84
C PRO A 198 7.54 -16.50 -12.59
N ASN A 199 8.27 -16.24 -11.50
CA ASN A 199 8.71 -14.92 -11.07
C ASN A 199 10.11 -14.56 -11.61
N LYS A 200 10.77 -15.41 -12.41
CA LYS A 200 12.09 -15.09 -13.01
C LYS A 200 12.08 -13.84 -13.92
N ARG A 201 10.89 -13.32 -14.26
CA ARG A 201 10.69 -12.01 -14.91
C ARG A 201 11.17 -10.83 -14.06
N TRP A 202 11.37 -11.03 -12.76
CA TRP A 202 11.82 -10.03 -11.83
C TRP A 202 13.25 -9.56 -12.11
N ASN A 203 14.16 -10.46 -12.51
CA ASN A 203 15.51 -10.13 -12.94
C ASN A 203 16.25 -9.22 -11.94
N HIS A 204 16.23 -9.58 -10.65
CA HIS A 204 16.81 -8.79 -9.55
C HIS A 204 16.16 -7.42 -9.33
N ARG A 205 15.08 -7.09 -10.03
CA ARG A 205 14.40 -5.79 -9.90
C ARG A 205 13.78 -5.64 -8.53
N VAL A 206 13.12 -6.68 -8.02
CA VAL A 206 12.41 -6.64 -6.73
C VAL A 206 13.41 -6.42 -5.62
N GLU A 207 14.39 -7.31 -5.51
CA GLU A 207 15.44 -7.24 -4.51
C GLU A 207 16.16 -5.87 -4.53
N ARG A 208 16.53 -5.38 -5.71
CA ARG A 208 17.22 -4.09 -5.86
C ARG A 208 16.35 -2.91 -5.45
N ASP A 209 15.08 -2.92 -5.83
CA ASP A 209 14.13 -1.87 -5.46
C ASP A 209 13.87 -1.88 -3.95
N LEU A 210 13.70 -3.05 -3.32
CA LEU A 210 13.53 -3.18 -1.87
C LEU A 210 14.77 -2.71 -1.10
N ARG A 211 15.98 -3.10 -1.52
CA ARG A 211 17.23 -2.61 -0.89
C ARG A 211 17.39 -1.10 -1.05
N ARG A 212 17.02 -0.54 -2.21
CA ARG A 212 17.03 0.91 -2.42
C ARG A 212 16.05 1.63 -1.50
N LYS A 213 14.83 1.10 -1.34
CA LYS A 213 13.84 1.62 -0.38
C LYS A 213 14.38 1.56 1.05
N LEU A 214 14.95 0.43 1.45
CA LEU A 214 15.52 0.25 2.79
C LEU A 214 16.71 1.19 3.05
N PHE A 215 17.58 1.37 2.06
CA PHE A 215 18.65 2.36 2.13
C PHE A 215 18.06 3.77 2.32
N ALA A 216 17.10 4.19 1.49
CA ALA A 216 16.46 5.50 1.61
C ALA A 216 15.84 5.74 2.99
N LEU A 217 15.12 4.75 3.53
CA LEU A 217 14.56 4.79 4.87
C LEU A 217 15.63 5.01 5.95
N GLY A 218 16.78 4.34 5.83
CA GLY A 218 17.91 4.50 6.75
C GLY A 218 18.49 5.93 6.81
N TYR A 219 18.38 6.69 5.71
CA TYR A 219 18.81 8.10 5.64
C TYR A 219 17.67 9.09 5.91
N GLY A 220 16.49 8.62 6.34
CA GLY A 220 15.31 9.46 6.56
C GLY A 220 14.73 10.04 5.26
N ILE A 221 15.06 9.46 4.10
CA ILE A 221 14.45 9.81 2.82
C ILE A 221 13.11 9.09 2.72
N ARG A 222 12.05 9.85 2.49
CA ARG A 222 10.70 9.29 2.34
C ARG A 222 10.61 8.43 1.08
N ILE A 223 9.91 7.31 1.15
CA ILE A 223 9.79 6.32 0.07
C ILE A 223 9.16 6.97 -1.18
N GLU A 224 8.19 7.85 -0.99
CA GLU A 224 7.49 8.52 -2.09
C GLU A 224 8.45 9.38 -2.93
N ASP A 225 9.49 9.92 -2.31
CA ASP A 225 10.48 10.76 -3.00
C ASP A 225 11.46 9.92 -3.85
N VAL A 226 11.64 8.64 -3.49
CA VAL A 226 12.41 7.66 -4.29
C VAL A 226 11.61 7.18 -5.49
N GLU A 227 10.31 6.89 -5.29
CA GLU A 227 9.43 6.41 -6.35
C GLU A 227 9.15 7.48 -7.41
N LYS A 228 8.93 8.74 -6.99
CA LYS A 228 8.75 9.88 -7.90
C LYS A 228 9.94 10.06 -8.85
N LYS A 229 11.19 9.88 -8.38
CA LYS A 229 12.39 9.98 -9.23
C LYS A 229 12.45 8.91 -10.32
N LYS A 230 11.88 7.72 -10.09
CA LYS A 230 11.81 6.64 -11.10
C LYS A 230 10.88 7.01 -12.25
N ASN A 231 9.74 7.63 -11.94
CA ASN A 231 8.77 8.08 -12.94
C ASN A 231 9.26 9.27 -13.78
N VAL A 232 10.13 10.13 -13.21
CA VAL A 232 10.70 11.26 -13.96
C VAL A 232 11.76 10.79 -14.96
N ARG A 233 12.55 9.76 -14.62
CA ARG A 233 13.55 9.19 -15.54
C ARG A 233 12.94 8.42 -16.71
N SER A 234 11.75 7.82 -16.54
CA SER A 234 11.08 7.11 -17.65
C SER A 234 10.48 8.04 -18.72
N ILE A 235 10.32 9.34 -18.42
CA ILE A 235 9.81 10.33 -19.38
C ILE A 235 10.92 10.93 -20.25
N THR A 236 12.18 10.90 -19.78
CA THR A 236 13.31 11.51 -20.49
C THR A 236 13.92 10.64 -21.58
N GLY A 237 13.43 9.41 -21.79
CA GLY A 237 13.74 8.63 -23.00
C GLY A 237 15.22 8.28 -23.20
N GLU A 238 16.04 8.39 -22.16
CA GLU A 238 17.42 7.88 -22.20
C GLU A 238 17.35 6.35 -22.14
N LYS A 239 17.42 5.73 -23.33
CA LYS A 239 17.66 4.30 -23.48
C LYS A 239 18.97 3.97 -22.78
N ASP A 240 18.89 3.25 -21.67
CA ASP A 240 20.01 2.50 -21.14
C ASP A 240 20.41 1.46 -22.21
N TYR A 241 21.42 1.80 -23.03
CA TYR A 241 22.14 0.85 -23.86
C TYR A 241 23.00 0.00 -22.93
N TYR A 242 22.52 -1.21 -22.61
CA TYR A 242 23.34 -2.32 -22.14
C TYR A 242 23.37 -3.40 -23.21
#